data_AF-A0A561PVT1-F1
#
_entry.id   AF-A0A561PVT1-F1
#
_cell.length_a   1.000
_cell.length_b   1.000
_cell.length_c   1.000
_cell.angle_alpha   90.00
_cell.angle_beta   90.00
_cell.angle_gamma   90.00
#
_symmetry.space_group_name_H-M   'P 1'
#
loop_
_entity.id
_entity.type
_entity.pdbx_description
1 polymer ?
#
loop_
_entity_poly.entity_id
_entity_poly.type
_entity_poly.pdbx_seq_one_letter_code
_entity_poly.pdbx_strand_id
1 'polypeptide(L)'
;MISLEQFIERLIIGLRDASPRETVELGVLHGFAVDAAQSDTPKLAAFLSSLDGLEAFCAELHRLPALIQPVGISGSEWRFVRPVMSK
;
A
#
# COMPACT_ATOMS: atom_id res chain seq x y z
N MET A 1 6.46 13.15 -12.81
CA MET A 1 6.08 13.16 -11.38
C MET A 1 5.01 12.10 -11.22
N ILE A 2 5.23 11.07 -10.39
CA ILE A 2 4.24 10.00 -10.17
C ILE A 2 3.12 10.53 -9.27
N SER A 3 1.88 10.13 -9.51
CA SER A 3 0.78 10.43 -8.57
C SER A 3 0.87 9.52 -7.33
N LEU A 4 0.17 9.91 -6.24
CA LEU A 4 0.08 9.09 -5.03
C LEU A 4 -0.51 7.71 -5.34
N GLU A 5 -1.58 7.66 -6.14
CA GLU A 5 -2.21 6.43 -6.62
C GLU A 5 -1.20 5.53 -7.33
N GLN A 6 -0.49 6.04 -8.34
CA GLN A 6 0.50 5.26 -9.10
C GLN A 6 1.66 4.79 -8.23
N PHE A 7 2.06 5.59 -7.25
CA PHE A 7 3.09 5.21 -6.28
C PHE A 7 2.62 4.03 -5.41
N ILE A 8 1.42 4.14 -4.83
CA ILE A 8 0.86 3.10 -3.97
C ILE A 8 0.57 1.83 -4.77
N GLU A 9 0.03 1.94 -5.98
CA GLU A 9 -0.22 0.78 -6.85
C GLU A 9 1.06 -0.03 -7.09
N ARG A 10 2.15 0.65 -7.48
CA ARG A 10 3.46 0.01 -7.69
C ARG A 10 4.01 -0.61 -6.40
N LEU A 11 3.86 0.07 -5.27
CA LEU A 11 4.27 -0.44 -3.97
C LEU A 11 3.54 -1.73 -3.63
N ILE A 12 2.20 -1.75 -3.75
CA ILE A 12 1.37 -2.92 -3.44
C ILE A 12 1.70 -4.09 -4.36
N ILE A 13 1.89 -3.85 -5.66
CA ILE A 13 2.32 -4.89 -6.60
C ILE A 13 3.68 -5.46 -6.19
N GLY A 14 4.66 -4.60 -5.91
CA GLY A 14 6.01 -5.03 -5.50
C GLY A 14 5.99 -5.85 -4.21
N LEU A 15 5.28 -5.39 -3.18
CA LEU A 15 5.15 -6.09 -1.91
C LEU A 15 4.42 -7.43 -2.05
N ARG A 16 3.32 -7.47 -2.83
CA ARG A 16 2.61 -8.71 -3.13
C ARG A 16 3.53 -9.72 -3.80
N ASP A 17 4.27 -9.29 -4.82
CA ASP A 17 5.06 -10.21 -5.63
C ASP A 17 6.33 -10.67 -4.88
N ALA A 18 6.89 -9.85 -3.99
CA ALA A 18 8.06 -10.18 -3.18
C ALA A 18 7.75 -10.99 -1.91
N SER A 19 6.52 -10.90 -1.39
CA SER A 19 6.13 -11.56 -0.14
C SER A 19 5.29 -12.80 -0.40
N PRO A 20 5.52 -13.93 0.28
CA PRO A 20 4.62 -15.08 0.23
C PRO A 20 3.38 -14.90 1.12
N ARG A 21 3.31 -13.84 1.94
CA ARG A 21 2.19 -13.63 2.86
C ARG A 21 0.92 -13.29 2.11
N GLU A 22 -0.21 -13.77 2.64
CA GLU A 22 -1.55 -13.42 2.12
C GLU A 22 -2.02 -12.07 2.67
N THR A 23 -1.68 -11.76 3.93
CA THR A 23 -2.08 -10.55 4.61
C THR A 23 -0.88 -9.73 5.11
N VAL A 24 -1.14 -8.45 5.36
CA VAL A 24 -0.17 -7.47 5.85
C VAL A 24 -0.89 -6.42 6.68
N GLU A 25 -0.23 -5.96 7.74
CA GLU A 25 -0.76 -4.90 8.60
C GLU A 25 -0.65 -3.53 7.92
N LEU A 26 -1.62 -2.65 8.19
CA LEU A 26 -1.62 -1.28 7.65
C LEU A 26 -0.33 -0.52 8.01
N GLY A 27 0.13 -0.64 9.26
CA GLY A 27 1.37 0.01 9.70
C GLY A 27 2.60 -0.47 8.93
N VAL A 28 2.64 -1.74 8.52
CA VAL A 28 3.72 -2.29 7.71
C VAL A 28 3.66 -1.76 6.28
N LEU A 29 2.47 -1.76 5.65
CA LEU A 29 2.26 -1.16 4.33
C LEU A 29 2.67 0.31 4.29
N HIS A 30 2.24 1.07 5.30
CA HIS A 30 2.55 2.49 5.42
C HIS A 30 4.05 2.74 5.65
N GLY A 31 4.70 1.94 6.50
CA GLY A 31 6.15 1.99 6.69
C GLY A 31 6.93 1.80 5.39
N PHE A 32 6.58 0.77 4.59
CA PHE A 32 7.17 0.57 3.27
C PHE A 32 6.91 1.75 2.31
N ALA A 33 5.74 2.37 2.38
CA ALA A 33 5.42 3.54 1.57
C ALA A 33 6.30 4.75 1.94
N VAL A 34 6.51 5.00 3.23
CA VAL A 34 7.38 6.06 3.71
C VAL A 34 8.83 5.79 3.29
N ASP A 35 9.33 4.57 3.50
CA ASP A 35 10.72 4.20 3.17
C ASP A 35 10.98 4.27 1.66
N ALA A 36 10.06 3.78 0.83
CA ALA A 36 10.18 3.88 -0.63
C ALA A 36 10.15 5.35 -1.10
N ALA A 37 9.29 6.17 -0.51
CA ALA A 37 9.20 7.59 -0.85
C ALA A 37 10.44 8.38 -0.42
N GLN A 38 11.15 7.98 0.65
CA GLN A 38 12.36 8.68 1.09
C GLN A 38 13.47 8.66 0.03
N SER A 39 13.56 7.56 -0.74
CA SER A 39 14.58 7.39 -1.78
C SER A 39 14.27 8.20 -3.03
N ASP A 40 12.99 8.23 -3.45
CA ASP A 40 12.60 8.77 -4.76
C ASP A 40 11.98 10.16 -4.70
N THR A 41 11.29 10.51 -3.61
CA THR A 41 10.54 11.78 -3.48
C THR A 41 10.42 12.19 -2.00
N PRO A 42 11.42 12.87 -1.42
CA PRO A 42 11.43 13.23 0.01
C PRO A 42 10.21 14.05 0.47
N LYS A 43 9.63 14.88 -0.42
CA LYS A 43 8.39 15.61 -0.14
C LYS A 43 7.19 14.68 0.07
N LEU A 44 7.11 13.60 -0.70
CA LEU A 44 6.07 12.59 -0.56
C LEU A 44 6.26 11.80 0.73
N ALA A 45 7.49 11.46 1.10
CA ALA A 45 7.78 10.83 2.39
C ALA A 45 7.34 11.70 3.57
N ALA A 46 7.66 13.00 3.52
CA ALA A 46 7.23 13.96 4.55
C ALA A 46 5.69 14.07 4.64
N PHE A 47 5.01 14.05 3.50
CA PHE A 47 3.55 14.00 3.46
C PHE A 47 3.01 12.70 4.05
N LEU A 48 3.51 11.53 3.63
CA LEU A 48 3.06 10.23 4.14
C LEU A 48 3.27 10.08 5.65
N SER A 49 4.28 10.73 6.22
CA SER A 49 4.52 10.75 7.67
C SER A 49 3.57 11.66 8.46
N SER A 50 2.64 12.39 7.81
CA SER A 50 1.61 13.19 8.47
C SER A 50 0.31 12.40 8.65
N LEU A 51 -0.61 12.91 9.48
CA LEU A 51 -1.95 12.32 9.64
C LEU A 51 -2.73 12.35 8.31
N ASP A 52 -2.76 13.49 7.64
CA ASP A 52 -3.42 13.64 6.33
C ASP A 52 -2.83 12.68 5.29
N GLY A 53 -1.51 12.44 5.33
CA GLY A 53 -0.84 11.48 4.46
C GLY A 53 -1.23 10.03 4.73
N LEU A 54 -1.36 9.65 6.00
CA LEU A 54 -1.86 8.33 6.39
C LEU A 54 -3.33 8.15 5.96
N GLU A 55 -4.18 9.17 6.14
CA GLU A 55 -5.57 9.13 5.68
C GLU A 55 -5.66 9.01 4.16
N ALA A 56 -4.87 9.78 3.41
CA ALA A 56 -4.79 9.68 1.96
C ALA A 56 -4.29 8.30 1.51
N PHE A 57 -3.27 7.75 2.19
CA PHE A 57 -2.76 6.41 1.93
C PHE A 57 -3.86 5.35 2.10
N CYS A 58 -4.58 5.38 3.22
CA CYS A 58 -5.71 4.49 3.45
C CYS A 58 -6.80 4.64 2.37
N ALA A 59 -7.11 5.87 1.94
CA ALA A 59 -8.09 6.11 0.90
C ALA A 59 -7.66 5.48 -0.44
N GLU A 60 -6.38 5.58 -0.81
CA GLU A 60 -5.89 4.94 -2.04
C GLU A 60 -5.92 3.40 -1.96
N LEU A 61 -5.61 2.80 -0.80
CA LEU A 61 -5.75 1.34 -0.65
C LEU A 61 -7.17 0.86 -0.95
N HIS A 62 -8.19 1.60 -0.49
CA HIS A 62 -9.60 1.29 -0.77
C HIS A 62 -9.98 1.44 -2.26
N ARG A 63 -9.24 2.27 -3.02
CA ARG A 63 -9.44 2.43 -4.46
C ARG A 63 -8.79 1.34 -5.31
N LEU A 64 -8.00 0.46 -4.69
CA LEU A 64 -7.29 -0.63 -5.36
C LEU A 64 -7.82 -2.04 -4.98
N PRO A 65 -9.15 -2.31 -5.02
CA PRO A 65 -9.70 -3.58 -4.55
C PRO A 65 -9.29 -4.80 -5.37
N ALA A 66 -8.78 -4.59 -6.59
CA ALA A 66 -8.23 -5.64 -7.43
C ALA A 66 -6.81 -6.08 -7.01
N LEU A 67 -6.13 -5.30 -6.17
CA LEU A 67 -4.77 -5.56 -5.71
C LEU A 67 -4.71 -5.86 -4.21
N ILE A 68 -5.53 -5.18 -3.41
CA ILE A 68 -5.53 -5.33 -1.96
C ILE A 68 -6.90 -5.03 -1.37
N GLN A 69 -7.30 -5.75 -0.33
CA GLN A 69 -8.62 -5.64 0.30
C GLN A 69 -8.50 -5.68 1.82
N PRO A 70 -9.32 -4.93 2.57
CA PRO A 70 -9.33 -5.03 4.03
C PRO A 70 -9.86 -6.41 4.47
N VAL A 71 -9.24 -7.00 5.49
CA VAL A 71 -9.67 -8.30 6.06
C VAL A 71 -10.87 -8.15 7.00
N GLY A 72 -11.12 -6.95 7.52
CA GLY A 72 -12.24 -6.62 8.40
C GLY A 72 -12.54 -5.13 8.46
N ILE A 73 -13.51 -4.75 9.29
CA ILE A 73 -14.04 -3.37 9.38
C ILE A 73 -13.02 -2.39 9.96
N SER A 74 -12.05 -2.88 10.75
CA SER A 74 -11.02 -2.04 11.37
C SER A 74 -10.00 -1.47 10.38
N GLY A 75 -9.84 -2.06 9.19
CA GLY A 75 -8.80 -1.67 8.23
C GLY A 75 -7.36 -1.87 8.73
N SER A 76 -7.16 -2.59 9.83
CA SER A 76 -5.83 -2.82 10.44
C SER A 76 -5.02 -3.88 9.70
N GLU A 77 -5.70 -4.81 9.02
CA GLU A 77 -5.10 -5.88 8.24
C GLU A 77 -5.69 -5.89 6.83
N TRP A 78 -4.81 -6.11 5.85
CA TRP A 78 -5.11 -6.08 4.43
C TRP A 78 -4.64 -7.36 3.77
N ARG A 79 -5.45 -7.92 2.87
CA ARG A 79 -5.16 -9.11 2.08
C ARG A 79 -4.74 -8.71 0.67
N PHE A 80 -3.61 -9.24 0.22
CA PHE A 80 -3.21 -9.11 -1.17
C PHE A 80 -4.10 -9.97 -2.07
N VAL A 81 -4.61 -9.37 -3.15
CA VAL A 81 -5.34 -10.08 -4.20
C VAL A 81 -4.33 -10.59 -5.21
N ARG A 82 -4.23 -11.91 -5.33
CA ARG A 82 -3.35 -12.60 -6.27
C ARG A 82 -4.19 -13.18 -7.40
N PRO A 83 -3.76 -13.09 -8.66
CA PRO A 83 -4.43 -13.80 -9.74
C PRO A 83 -4.36 -15.31 -9.46
N VAL A 84 -5.49 -16.00 -9.60
CA VAL A 84 -5.52 -17.46 -9.52
C VAL A 84 -4.71 -17.98 -10.71
N MET A 85 -3.51 -18.49 -10.46
CA MET A 85 -2.80 -19.26 -11.48
C MET A 85 -3.55 -20.58 -11.65
N SER A 86 -4.35 -20.68 -12.72
CA SER A 86 -4.85 -21.97 -13.20
C SER A 86 -3.64 -22.85 -13.50
N LYS A 87 -3.50 -23.97 -12.78
CA LYS A 87 -2.52 -25.02 -13.07
C LYS A 87 -2.85 -25.72 -14.38
#